data_AF-A0A820M466-F1
#
_entry.id   AF-A0A820M466-F1
#
_cell.length_a   1.000
_cell.length_b   1.000
_cell.length_c   1.000
_cell.angle_alpha   90.00
_cell.angle_beta   90.00
_cell.angle_gamma   90.00
#
_symmetry.space_group_name_H-M   'P 1'
#
loop_
_entity.id
_entity.type
_entity.pdbx_description
1 polymer ?
#
loop_
_entity_poly.entity_id
_entity_poly.type
_entity_poly.pdbx_seq_one_letter_code
_entity_poly.pdbx_strand_id
1 'polypeptide(L)'
;LIYGLYDFTRSAPSYKEFVDPQYFSTPELLEWCIKNGFGDGVDMNDSPMSVFRNKSPEQLPSTLFIVAELDPLRDDSYTYKEILDKAGVKNKLVLFKGVLHGFFALP
;
A
#
# COMPACT_ATOMS: atom_id res chain seq x y z
N LEU A 1 -0.20 -9.37 -4.59
CA LEU A 1 0.44 -8.20 -3.98
C LEU A 1 0.36 -8.36 -2.46
N ILE A 2 1.47 -8.21 -1.75
CA ILE A 2 1.57 -8.52 -0.31
C ILE A 2 1.95 -7.22 0.40
N TYR A 3 1.07 -6.72 1.29
CA TYR A 3 1.21 -5.49 2.09
C TYR A 3 1.94 -4.34 1.36
N GLY A 4 1.47 -4.00 0.15
CA GLY A 4 2.19 -3.08 -0.74
C GLY A 4 1.86 -1.61 -0.48
N LEU A 5 2.86 -0.74 -0.69
CA LEU A 5 2.70 0.70 -0.84
C LEU A 5 2.21 0.98 -2.27
N TYR A 6 1.01 1.55 -2.41
CA TYR A 6 0.37 1.77 -3.72
C TYR A 6 0.20 3.24 -4.07
N ASP A 7 0.28 4.13 -3.06
CA ASP A 7 0.26 5.58 -3.25
C ASP A 7 1.25 6.28 -2.33
N PHE A 8 2.27 6.90 -2.93
CA PHE A 8 3.35 7.54 -2.20
C PHE A 8 2.95 8.87 -1.52
N THR A 9 1.73 9.36 -1.75
CA THR A 9 1.20 10.50 -0.99
C THR A 9 0.84 10.14 0.46
N ARG A 10 0.67 8.84 0.75
CA ARG A 10 0.40 8.32 2.11
C ARG A 10 -0.84 8.96 2.73
N SER A 11 -1.86 9.21 1.90
CA SER A 11 -3.06 9.95 2.27
C SER A 11 -4.10 9.09 3.00
N ALA A 12 -3.96 7.76 2.98
CA ALA A 12 -4.94 6.84 3.55
C ALA A 12 -5.01 6.90 5.09
N PRO A 13 -6.16 6.58 5.72
CA PRO A 13 -6.32 6.69 7.18
C PRO A 13 -5.35 5.83 8.00
N SER A 14 -5.05 4.60 7.55
CA SER A 14 -4.17 3.67 8.27
C SER A 14 -2.77 4.22 8.57
N TYR A 15 -2.26 5.16 7.77
CA TYR A 15 -0.98 5.84 8.03
C TYR A 15 -0.96 6.63 9.34
N LYS A 16 -2.13 7.09 9.80
CA LYS A 16 -2.28 7.82 11.07
C LYS A 16 -2.75 6.91 12.21
N GLU A 17 -3.32 5.76 11.90
CA GLU A 17 -3.79 4.76 12.88
C GLU A 17 -2.61 4.01 13.50
N PHE A 18 -1.60 3.65 12.70
CA PHE A 18 -0.49 2.79 13.10
C PHE A 18 0.85 3.55 13.19
N VAL A 19 0.88 4.61 13.99
CA VAL A 19 2.06 5.48 14.16
C VAL A 19 2.99 5.07 15.31
N ASP A 20 2.55 4.15 16.17
CA ASP A 20 3.33 3.71 17.33
C ASP A 20 4.59 2.93 16.89
N PRO A 21 5.77 3.20 17.49
CA PRO A 21 7.02 2.49 17.20
C PRO A 21 6.97 0.96 17.30
N GLN A 22 6.00 0.40 18.04
CA GLN A 22 5.79 -1.05 18.10
C GLN A 22 5.39 -1.65 16.73
N TYR A 23 4.87 -0.84 15.81
CA TYR A 23 4.60 -1.22 14.45
C TYR A 23 5.89 -1.03 13.63
N PHE A 24 6.46 -2.13 13.09
CA PHE A 24 7.71 -2.14 12.31
C PHE A 24 7.76 -1.17 11.12
N SER A 25 6.67 -0.49 10.79
CA SER A 25 6.48 0.32 9.59
C SER A 25 6.12 1.76 9.93
N THR A 26 6.71 2.34 10.98
CA THR A 26 6.37 3.71 11.41
C THR A 26 6.44 4.72 10.26
N PRO A 27 5.69 5.84 10.33
CA PRO A 27 5.77 6.90 9.33
C PRO A 27 7.21 7.36 9.05
N GLU A 28 8.07 7.43 10.08
CA GLU A 28 9.47 7.84 9.94
C GLU A 28 10.30 6.83 9.16
N LEU A 29 10.11 5.53 9.40
CA LEU A 29 10.79 4.49 8.63
C LEU A 29 10.33 4.54 7.17
N LEU A 30 9.03 4.72 6.94
CA LEU A 30 8.49 4.82 5.59
C LEU A 30 9.04 6.05 4.84
N GLU A 31 9.14 7.20 5.52
CA GLU A 31 9.78 8.41 4.98
C GLU A 31 11.25 8.20 4.67
N TRP A 32 11.98 7.53 5.55
CA TRP A 32 13.37 7.17 5.30
C TRP A 32 13.50 6.24 4.09
N CYS A 33 12.65 5.21 3.98
CA CYS A 33 12.63 4.31 2.83
C CYS A 33 12.33 5.04 1.53
N ILE A 34 11.36 5.95 1.51
CA ILE A 34 11.02 6.74 0.31
C ILE A 34 12.19 7.66 -0.06
N LYS A 35 12.73 8.41 0.91
CA LYS A 35 13.84 9.34 0.67
C LYS A 35 15.10 8.65 0.15
N ASN A 36 15.38 7.42 0.59
CA ASN A 36 16.57 6.69 0.16
C ASN A 36 16.31 5.78 -1.06
N GLY A 37 15.05 5.40 -1.29
CA GLY A 37 14.64 4.59 -2.44
C GLY A 37 14.45 5.43 -3.71
N PHE A 38 14.15 6.72 -3.58
CA PHE A 38 13.92 7.64 -4.68
C PHE A 38 14.83 8.86 -4.53
N GLY A 39 15.39 9.34 -5.63
CA GLY A 39 16.23 10.55 -5.62
C GLY A 39 15.42 11.82 -5.33
N ASP A 40 16.13 12.90 -5.05
CA ASP A 40 15.51 14.23 -4.89
C ASP A 40 14.77 14.65 -6.17
N GLY A 41 13.66 15.38 -6.02
CA GLY A 41 12.90 15.95 -7.13
C GLY A 41 11.86 15.03 -7.78
N VAL A 42 11.64 13.83 -7.24
CA VAL A 42 10.54 12.95 -7.69
C VAL A 42 9.18 13.50 -7.21
N ASP A 43 8.26 13.70 -8.14
CA ASP A 43 6.87 14.04 -7.81
C ASP A 43 6.13 12.78 -7.35
N MET A 44 5.86 12.70 -6.05
CA MET A 44 5.10 11.59 -5.44
C MET A 44 3.65 11.50 -5.96
N ASN A 45 3.15 12.55 -6.62
CA ASN A 45 1.85 12.53 -7.27
C ASN A 45 1.87 11.96 -8.69
N ASP A 46 3.04 11.71 -9.27
CA ASP A 46 3.12 11.20 -10.64
C ASP A 46 2.54 9.78 -10.73
N SER A 47 2.06 9.40 -11.92
CA SER A 47 1.45 8.11 -12.20
C SER A 47 2.32 6.89 -11.87
N PRO A 48 3.64 6.86 -12.13
CA PRO A 48 4.49 5.73 -11.69
C PRO A 48 4.62 5.64 -10.16
N MET A 49 4.37 6.74 -9.45
CA MET A 49 4.43 6.82 -7.98
C MET A 49 3.08 6.54 -7.32
N SER A 50 2.02 6.30 -8.10
CA SER A 50 0.73 5.91 -7.54
C SER A 50 -0.10 5.17 -8.55
N VAL A 51 -0.33 3.89 -8.26
CA VAL A 51 -1.18 3.05 -9.11
C VAL A 51 -2.63 3.54 -9.10
N PHE A 52 -3.02 4.39 -8.14
CA PHE A 52 -4.36 5.00 -8.09
C PHE A 52 -4.62 5.93 -9.28
N ARG A 53 -3.56 6.42 -9.92
CA ARG A 53 -3.63 7.33 -11.07
C ARG A 53 -3.44 6.62 -12.41
N ASN A 54 -3.46 5.28 -12.42
CA ASN A 54 -3.40 4.51 -13.66
C ASN A 54 -4.59 4.87 -14.57
N LYS A 55 -4.32 5.19 -15.84
CA LYS A 55 -5.33 5.62 -16.82
C LYS A 55 -6.07 4.46 -17.49
N SER A 56 -5.57 3.24 -17.36
CA SER A 56 -6.14 2.04 -17.97
C SER A 56 -6.15 0.85 -16.99
N PRO A 57 -6.79 1.00 -15.82
CA PRO A 57 -6.84 -0.06 -14.80
C PRO A 57 -7.50 -1.35 -15.31
N GLU A 58 -8.38 -1.28 -16.31
CA GLU A 58 -9.06 -2.42 -16.93
C GLU A 58 -8.11 -3.39 -17.67
N GLN A 59 -6.91 -2.93 -18.03
CA GLN A 59 -5.88 -3.75 -18.68
C GLN A 59 -5.00 -4.52 -17.69
N LEU A 60 -5.23 -4.33 -16.38
CA LEU A 60 -4.43 -4.96 -15.34
C LEU A 60 -4.82 -6.42 -15.10
N PRO A 61 -3.88 -7.26 -14.65
CA PRO A 61 -4.15 -8.67 -14.39
C PRO A 61 -5.06 -8.86 -13.16
N SER A 62 -5.68 -10.04 -13.09
CA SER A 62 -6.40 -10.44 -11.89
C SER A 62 -5.49 -10.41 -10.67
N THR A 63 -5.95 -9.82 -9.57
CA THR A 63 -5.08 -9.46 -8.45
C THR A 63 -5.54 -10.07 -7.12
N LEU A 64 -4.62 -10.71 -6.39
CA LEU A 64 -4.81 -11.10 -4.99
C LEU A 64 -4.06 -10.11 -4.09
N PHE A 65 -4.77 -9.53 -3.13
CA PHE A 65 -4.22 -8.68 -2.07
C PHE A 65 -4.09 -9.50 -0.78
N ILE A 66 -2.88 -9.50 -0.20
CA ILE A 66 -2.60 -10.03 1.13
C ILE A 66 -2.31 -8.83 2.03
N VAL A 67 -3.14 -8.66 3.06
CA VAL A 67 -3.17 -7.43 3.87
C VAL A 67 -2.96 -7.79 5.34
N ALA A 68 -2.09 -7.06 6.02
CA ALA A 68 -1.92 -7.13 7.47
C ALA A 68 -2.87 -6.12 8.15
N GLU A 69 -3.52 -6.51 9.25
CA GLU A 69 -4.45 -5.63 9.98
C GLU A 69 -3.74 -4.48 10.69
N LEU A 70 -2.54 -4.74 11.21
CA LEU A 70 -1.74 -3.77 11.97
C LEU A 70 -0.62 -3.20 11.09
N ASP A 71 -1.02 -2.53 10.00
CA ASP A 71 -0.12 -2.03 8.97
C ASP A 71 -0.54 -0.62 8.49
N PRO A 72 0.36 0.37 8.55
CA PRO A 72 0.16 1.69 7.95
C PRO A 72 -0.26 1.67 6.48
N LEU A 73 0.15 0.66 5.71
CA LEU A 73 -0.17 0.47 4.30
C LEU A 73 -1.50 -0.27 4.05
N ARG A 74 -2.21 -0.66 5.10
CA ARG A 74 -3.43 -1.47 5.02
C ARG A 74 -4.46 -0.86 4.07
N ASP A 75 -4.74 0.43 4.22
CA ASP A 75 -5.86 1.07 3.50
C ASP A 75 -5.54 1.36 2.04
N ASP A 76 -4.26 1.38 1.65
CA ASP A 76 -3.86 1.43 0.24
C ASP A 76 -4.38 0.20 -0.51
N SER A 77 -4.37 -0.98 0.14
CA SER A 77 -4.87 -2.22 -0.46
C SER A 77 -6.37 -2.19 -0.68
N TYR A 78 -7.15 -1.62 0.25
CA TYR A 78 -8.59 -1.43 0.07
C TYR A 78 -8.86 -0.46 -1.08
N THR A 79 -8.15 0.66 -1.12
CA THR A 79 -8.31 1.68 -2.16
C THR A 79 -7.98 1.11 -3.53
N TYR A 80 -6.87 0.37 -3.67
CA TYR A 80 -6.50 -0.23 -4.95
C TYR A 80 -7.49 -1.30 -5.39
N LYS A 81 -7.97 -2.13 -4.44
CA LYS A 81 -9.02 -3.11 -4.71
C LYS A 81 -10.27 -2.45 -5.28
N GLU A 82 -10.72 -1.34 -4.70
CA GLU A 82 -11.89 -0.61 -5.21
C GLU A 82 -11.69 -0.07 -6.63
N ILE A 83 -10.48 0.42 -6.94
CA ILE A 83 -10.14 0.87 -8.30
C ILE A 83 -10.23 -0.29 -9.29
N LEU A 84 -9.67 -1.46 -8.94
CA LEU A 84 -9.76 -2.66 -9.78
C LEU A 84 -11.19 -3.19 -9.91
N ASP A 85 -11.99 -3.16 -8.85
CA ASP A 85 -13.41 -3.52 -8.88
C ASP A 85 -14.18 -2.63 -9.86
N LYS A 86 -14.00 -1.30 -9.76
CA LYS A 86 -14.66 -0.32 -10.64
C LYS A 86 -14.24 -0.48 -12.11
N ALA A 87 -13.02 -0.95 -12.36
CA ALA A 87 -12.50 -1.25 -13.69
C ALA A 87 -12.92 -2.63 -14.23
N GLY A 88 -13.65 -3.43 -13.45
CA GLY A 88 -14.07 -4.78 -13.85
C GLY A 88 -12.95 -5.84 -13.78
N VAL A 89 -11.83 -5.55 -13.13
CA VAL A 89 -10.71 -6.49 -12.96
C VAL A 89 -11.01 -7.45 -11.82
N LYS A 90 -10.92 -8.76 -12.09
CA LYS A 90 -11.10 -9.80 -11.07
C LYS A 90 -10.07 -9.62 -9.95
N ASN A 91 -10.52 -9.50 -8.72
CA ASN A 91 -9.63 -9.38 -7.58
C ASN A 91 -10.18 -10.06 -6.33
N LYS A 92 -9.28 -10.28 -5.36
CA LYS A 92 -9.61 -10.80 -4.04
C LYS A 92 -8.70 -10.14 -3.01
N LEU A 93 -9.24 -9.83 -1.84
CA LEU A 93 -8.47 -9.33 -0.70
C LEU A 93 -8.60 -10.30 0.47
N VAL A 94 -7.48 -10.60 1.11
CA VAL A 94 -7.40 -11.42 2.32
C VAL A 94 -6.71 -10.60 3.41
N LEU A 95 -7.49 -10.22 4.43
CA LEU A 95 -7.00 -9.56 5.63
C LEU A 95 -6.58 -10.61 6.66
N PHE A 96 -5.33 -10.53 7.10
CA PHE A 96 -4.81 -11.29 8.23
C PHE A 96 -4.91 -10.42 9.49
N LYS A 97 -5.70 -10.89 10.46
CA LYS A 97 -5.96 -10.16 11.71
C LYS A 97 -4.82 -10.34 12.70
N GLY A 98 -4.54 -9.29 13.46
CA GLY A 98 -3.54 -9.27 14.54
C GLY A 98 -2.08 -9.39 14.10
N VAL A 99 -1.79 -9.34 12.79
CA VAL A 99 -0.43 -9.42 12.27
C VAL A 99 0.08 -8.06 11.79
N LEU A 100 1.40 -7.89 11.90
CA LEU A 100 2.13 -6.70 11.49
C LEU A 100 2.51 -6.76 10.01
N HIS A 101 2.88 -5.61 9.46
CA HIS A 101 3.59 -5.56 8.18
C HIS A 101 4.81 -6.49 8.17
N GLY A 102 5.07 -7.16 7.04
CA GLY A 102 6.23 -8.05 6.91
C GLY A 102 6.06 -9.45 7.52
N PHE A 103 4.88 -9.80 8.05
CA PHE A 103 4.66 -11.07 8.77
C PHE A 103 4.98 -12.36 7.97
N PHE A 104 5.06 -12.31 6.64
CA PHE A 104 5.50 -13.45 5.82
C PHE A 104 6.99 -13.78 5.99
N ALA A 105 7.80 -12.82 6.46
CA ALA A 105 9.24 -12.97 6.66
C ALA A 105 9.61 -13.15 8.14
N LEU A 106 8.63 -13.10 9.05
CA LEU A 106 8.83 -13.37 10.46
C LEU A 106 8.76 -14.88 10.72
N PRO A 107 9.62 -15.41 11.63
CA PRO A 107 9.68 -16.83 11.94
C PRO A 107 8.40 -17.37 12.61
#